data_AF-A0A2E6T9C2-F1
#
_entry.id   AF-A0A2E6T9C2-F1
#
_cell.length_a   1.000
_cell.length_b   1.000
_cell.length_c   1.000
_cell.angle_alpha   90.00
_cell.angle_beta   90.00
_cell.angle_gamma   90.00
#
_symmetry.space_group_name_H-M   'P 1'
#
loop_
_entity.id
_entity.type
_entity.pdbx_description
1 polymer ?
#
loop_
_entity_poly.entity_id
_entity_poly.type
_entity_poly.pdbx_seq_one_letter_code
_entity_poly.pdbx_strand_id
1 'polypeptide(L)' 'FRRQDAPTTYDLNTVAFVSTPKYILNSKSIFDGRVQVNCTPLERSIDIDDKFDLKIAEKLMRR' A
#
# COMPACT_ATOMS: atom_id res chain seq x y z
N PHE A 1 -18.31 10.86 -17.88
CA PHE A 1 -17.80 9.87 -16.92
C PHE A 1 -17.69 10.52 -15.56
N ARG A 2 -18.36 10.00 -14.53
CA ARG A 2 -18.25 10.50 -13.16
C ARG A 2 -17.44 9.50 -12.33
N ARG A 3 -16.69 9.98 -11.32
CA ARG A 3 -15.84 9.10 -10.50
C ARG A 3 -16.66 8.02 -9.78
N GLN A 4 -17.87 8.35 -9.35
CA GLN A 4 -18.77 7.40 -8.68
C GLN A 4 -19.30 6.28 -9.59
N ASP A 5 -19.20 6.46 -10.92
CA ASP A 5 -19.61 5.44 -11.89
C ASP A 5 -18.47 4.45 -12.18
N ALA A 6 -17.25 4.72 -11.69
CA ALA A 6 -16.08 3.88 -11.89
C ALA A 6 -15.98 2.79 -10.80
N PRO A 7 -15.35 1.63 -11.10
CA PRO A 7 -15.05 0.63 -10.09
C PRO A 7 -14.19 1.19 -8.95
N THR A 8 -14.37 0.65 -7.74
CA THR A 8 -13.45 0.91 -6.63
C THR A 8 -12.06 0.41 -6.99
N THR A 9 -11.07 1.28 -6.82
CA THR A 9 -9.65 0.97 -7.03
C THR A 9 -8.88 1.18 -5.74
N TYR A 10 -7.75 0.50 -5.61
CA TYR A 10 -6.85 0.59 -4.47
C TYR A 10 -5.45 0.96 -4.95
N ASP A 11 -4.71 1.67 -4.11
CA ASP A 11 -3.30 1.92 -4.34
C ASP A 11 -2.46 0.95 -3.51
N LEU A 12 -1.37 0.45 -4.11
CA LEU A 12 -0.47 -0.48 -3.45
C LEU A 12 0.57 0.33 -2.66
N ASN A 13 0.57 0.18 -1.34
CA ASN A 13 1.59 0.80 -0.49
C ASN A 13 2.64 -0.22 -0.03
N THR A 14 3.75 0.29 0.50
CA THR A 14 4.94 -0.46 0.91
C THR A 14 4.94 -0.84 2.40
N VAL A 15 3.79 -0.70 3.09
CA VAL A 15 3.68 -0.92 4.53
C VAL A 15 4.10 -2.33 4.94
N ALA A 16 3.62 -3.36 4.21
CA ALA A 16 4.00 -4.74 4.47
C ALA A 16 3.80 -5.65 3.26
N PHE A 17 4.78 -6.51 3.00
CA PHE A 17 4.65 -7.66 2.11
C PHE A 17 4.90 -8.94 2.91
N VAL A 18 3.95 -9.88 2.86
CA VAL A 18 4.07 -11.18 3.53
C VAL A 18 4.07 -12.27 2.48
N SER A 19 5.15 -13.03 2.41
CA SER A 19 5.32 -14.09 1.41
C SER A 19 6.25 -15.19 1.89
N THR A 20 6.35 -16.26 1.12
CA THR A 20 7.32 -17.34 1.34
C THR A 20 8.48 -17.21 0.35
N PRO A 21 9.71 -17.60 0.71
CA PRO A 21 10.83 -17.60 -0.23
C PRO A 21 10.54 -18.39 -1.51
N LYS A 22 9.82 -19.51 -1.38
CA LYS A 22 9.40 -20.32 -2.53
C LYS A 22 8.53 -19.52 -3.51
N TYR A 23 7.57 -18.74 -3.01
CA TYR A 23 6.72 -17.91 -3.89
C TYR A 23 7.55 -16.82 -4.59
N ILE A 24 8.42 -16.14 -3.85
CA ILE A 24 9.29 -15.07 -4.39
C ILE A 24 10.18 -15.61 -5.51
N LEU A 25 10.82 -16.75 -5.32
CA LEU A 25 11.77 -17.31 -6.30
C LEU A 25 11.10 -17.91 -7.54
N ASN A 26 9.81 -18.23 -7.47
CA ASN A 26 9.08 -18.90 -8.57
C ASN A 26 8.03 -18.00 -9.26
N SER A 27 7.89 -16.74 -8.85
CA SER A 27 6.95 -15.78 -9.45
C SER A 27 7.72 -14.65 -10.15
N LYS A 28 7.16 -14.09 -11.23
CA LYS A 28 7.74 -12.96 -11.97
C LYS A 28 7.18 -11.62 -11.49
N SER A 29 6.03 -11.64 -10.84
CA SER A 29 5.35 -10.47 -10.27
C SER A 29 4.69 -10.83 -8.94
N ILE A 30 4.44 -9.80 -8.12
CA ILE A 30 3.71 -9.92 -6.86
C ILE A 30 2.27 -10.44 -7.06
N PHE A 31 1.70 -10.27 -8.26
CA PHE A 31 0.31 -10.62 -8.60
C PHE A 31 0.13 -11.93 -9.39
N ASP A 32 1.18 -12.73 -9.60
CA ASP A 32 1.12 -13.91 -10.49
C ASP A 32 0.29 -15.09 -9.94
N GLY A 33 -0.06 -15.08 -8.64
CA GLY A 33 -0.73 -16.20 -7.97
C GLY A 33 -1.95 -15.79 -7.14
N ARG A 34 -2.25 -16.59 -6.12
CA ARG A 34 -3.27 -16.24 -5.12
C ARG A 34 -2.72 -15.18 -4.19
N VAL A 35 -3.24 -13.96 -4.34
CA VAL A 35 -2.85 -12.80 -3.54
C VAL A 35 -4.05 -12.33 -2.74
N GLN A 36 -3.78 -11.90 -1.51
CA GLN A 36 -4.73 -11.18 -0.68
C GLN A 36 -4.16 -9.80 -0.37
N VAL A 37 -5.04 -8.79 -0.37
CA VAL A 37 -4.69 -7.42 -0.02
C VAL A 37 -5.23 -7.08 1.37
N ASN A 38 -4.44 -6.35 2.16
CA ASN A 38 -4.88 -5.76 3.41
C ASN A 38 -5.01 -4.24 3.20
N CYS A 39 -6.18 -3.68 3.46
CA CYS A 39 -6.44 -2.26 3.29
C CYS A 39 -5.92 -1.48 4.50
N THR A 40 -4.78 -0.80 4.33
CA THR A 40 -4.28 0.14 5.34
C THR A 40 -5.12 1.42 5.33
N PRO A 41 -5.53 1.95 6.51
CA PRO A 41 -6.14 3.28 6.59
C PRO A 41 -5.23 4.35 6.00
N LEU A 42 -5.83 5.33 5.32
CA LEU A 42 -5.10 6.36 4.57
C LEU A 42 -4.12 7.14 5.46
N GLU A 43 -4.50 7.45 6.69
CA GLU A 43 -3.65 8.16 7.65
C GLU A 43 -2.45 7.33 8.14
N ARG A 44 -2.43 6.03 7.85
CA ARG A 44 -1.33 5.09 8.16
C ARG A 44 -0.60 4.60 6.92
N SER A 45 -0.91 5.15 5.74
CA SER A 45 -0.33 4.72 4.46
C SER A 45 0.63 5.75 3.86
N ILE A 46 1.13 6.70 4.64
CA ILE A 46 2.11 7.69 4.17
C ILE A 46 3.48 7.03 4.00
N ASP A 47 4.03 7.14 2.79
CA ASP A 47 5.44 6.81 2.51
C ASP A 47 6.25 8.10 2.67
N ILE A 48 7.44 8.01 3.28
CA ILE A 48 8.26 9.19 3.60
C ILE A 48 9.38 9.27 2.58
N ASP A 49 9.23 10.13 1.57
CA ASP A 49 10.27 10.42 0.59
C ASP A 49 11.13 11.62 1.03
N ASP A 50 10.52 12.62 1.67
CA ASP A 50 11.21 13.85 2.06
C ASP A 50 10.82 14.43 3.43
N LYS A 51 11.33 15.64 3.71
CA LYS A 51 11.11 16.35 4.97
C LYS A 51 9.67 16.85 5.13
N PHE A 52 8.95 17.07 4.04
CA PHE A 52 7.55 17.47 4.07
C PHE A 52 6.68 16.28 4.47
N ASP A 53 6.91 15.10 3.90
CA ASP A 53 6.18 13.87 4.25
C ASP A 53 6.35 13.52 5.73
N LEU A 54 7.59 13.62 6.23
CA LEU A 54 7.88 13.38 7.64
C LEU A 54 7.09 14.31 8.57
N LYS A 55 6.98 15.61 8.25
CA LYS A 55 6.21 16.57 9.05
C LYS A 55 4.72 16.20 9.10
N ILE A 56 4.17 15.72 7.99
CA ILE A 56 2.79 15.25 7.92
C ILE A 56 2.63 14.01 8.79
N ALA A 57 3.51 13.02 8.65
CA ALA A 57 3.49 11.79 9.44
C ALA A 57 3.55 12.09 10.95
N GLU A 58 4.47 12.95 11.40
CA GLU A 58 4.57 13.38 12.80
C GLU A 58 3.28 14.01 13.32
N LYS A 59 2.61 14.84 12.49
CA LYS A 59 1.36 15.47 12.88
C LYS A 59 0.22 14.46 13.01
N LEU A 60 0.17 13.45 12.14
CA LEU A 60 -0.80 12.36 12.18
C LEU A 60 -0.59 11.44 13.39
N MET A 61 0.66 11.23 13.81
CA MET A 61 1.00 10.40 14.97
C MET A 61 0.65 11.05 16.32
N ARG A 62 0.69 12.38 16.42
CA ARG A 62 0.42 13.13 17.67
C ARG A 62 -1.08 13.32 17.98
N ARG A 63 -1.92 12.39 17.53
CA ARG A 63 -3.35 12.36 17.88
C ARG A 63 -3.56 11.91 19.32
#